data_AF-A0A914G7Q5-F1
#
_entry.id   AF-A0A914G7Q5-F1
#
_cell.length_a   1.000
_cell.length_b   1.000
_cell.length_c   1.000
_cell.angle_alpha   90.00
_cell.angle_beta   90.00
_cell.angle_gamma   90.00
#
_symmetry.space_group_name_H-M   'P 1'
#
loop_
_entity.id
_entity.type
_entity.pdbx_description
1 polymer ?
#
loop_
_entity_poly.entity_id
_entity_poly.type
_entity_poly.pdbx_seq_one_letter_code
_entity_poly.pdbx_strand_id
1 'polypeptide(L)'
;FRSISNNIHIENGILDKETDYDVYLSWFNRYYTYKDQISEFKSLKTGYGYPTSPLNPAAFALSPDTVLLYWKLPSSLNAPRAEIKYRLTQQSSSLATPVSIGAKQFENGTFSTTLSDIVSCIEDPCQAKIANLRPSADYKFWITAIHFTRLQATFAEDDAVSMEAVTRTMDIPGTLRLDNVT
;
A
#
# COMPACT_ATOMS: atom_id res chain seq x y z
N PHE A 1 -11.79 27.01 35.75
CA PHE A 1 -12.24 26.66 34.39
C PHE A 1 -11.06 26.02 33.65
N ARG A 2 -11.17 24.74 33.27
CA ARG A 2 -10.11 24.04 32.54
C ARG A 2 -10.16 24.49 31.07
N SER A 3 -9.15 25.26 30.67
CA SER A 3 -8.88 25.53 29.26
C SER A 3 -8.36 24.25 28.62
N ILE A 4 -9.14 23.65 27.72
CA ILE A 4 -8.65 22.60 26.83
C ILE A 4 -8.22 23.33 25.56
N SER A 5 -6.94 23.69 25.48
CA SER A 5 -6.34 24.14 24.23
C SER A 5 -5.93 22.90 23.44
N ASN A 6 -6.72 22.55 22.41
CA ASN A 6 -6.23 21.62 21.39
C ASN A 6 -5.10 22.34 20.64
N ASN A 7 -3.87 22.01 20.98
CA ASN A 7 -2.71 22.41 20.18
C ASN A 7 -2.83 21.66 18.84
N ILE A 8 -3.24 22.37 17.80
CA ILE A 8 -3.08 21.89 16.42
C ILE A 8 -1.58 21.97 16.13
N HIS A 9 -0.96 20.82 15.89
CA HIS A 9 0.48 20.70 15.69
C HIS A 9 0.84 21.17 14.27
N ILE A 10 0.89 22.48 14.06
CA ILE A 10 1.32 23.07 12.77
C ILE A 10 2.85 23.15 12.79
N GLU A 11 3.54 22.09 12.42
CA GLU A 11 4.98 22.17 12.15
C GLU A 11 5.20 22.88 10.80
N ASN A 12 5.91 24.02 10.81
CA ASN A 12 6.39 24.73 9.62
C ASN A 12 5.33 25.15 8.57
N GLY A 13 4.05 25.25 8.95
CA GLY A 13 2.98 25.63 8.02
C GLY A 13 2.46 24.47 7.14
N ILE A 14 2.80 23.24 7.49
CA ILE A 14 2.29 22.02 6.86
C ILE A 14 1.09 21.55 7.68
N LEU A 15 -0.06 21.38 7.03
CA LEU A 15 -1.22 20.74 7.64
C LEU A 15 -1.02 19.21 7.62
N ASP A 16 -1.38 18.55 8.73
CA ASP A 16 -1.46 17.10 8.76
C ASP A 16 -2.42 16.63 7.67
N LYS A 17 -2.04 15.56 7.00
CA LYS A 17 -2.90 14.95 5.99
C LYS A 17 -4.14 14.39 6.68
N GLU A 18 -5.24 14.32 5.93
CA GLU A 18 -6.49 13.66 6.36
C GLU A 18 -7.15 14.17 7.63
N THR A 19 -6.80 15.37 8.05
CA THR A 19 -7.45 16.01 9.18
C THR A 19 -8.49 16.99 8.62
N ASP A 20 -9.70 16.91 9.15
CA ASP A 20 -10.71 17.93 8.89
C ASP A 20 -10.32 19.16 9.72
N TYR A 21 -9.98 20.24 9.03
CA TYR A 21 -9.63 21.50 9.64
C TYR A 21 -10.81 22.46 9.55
N ASP A 22 -11.19 23.05 10.67
CA ASP A 22 -12.05 24.22 10.66
C ASP A 22 -11.18 25.47 10.67
N VAL A 23 -11.18 26.18 9.54
CA VAL A 23 -10.38 27.38 9.33
C VAL A 23 -11.25 28.61 9.51
N TYR A 24 -10.77 29.60 10.25
CA TYR A 24 -11.37 30.92 10.35
C TYR A 24 -10.30 31.99 10.18
N LEU A 25 -10.72 33.16 9.73
CA LEU A 25 -9.87 34.33 9.55
C LEU A 25 -10.15 35.32 10.68
N SER A 26 -9.09 35.93 11.20
CA SER A 26 -9.18 37.06 12.13
C SER A 26 -8.15 38.12 11.75
N TRP A 27 -8.46 39.39 12.02
CA TRP A 27 -7.53 40.50 11.79
C TRP A 27 -7.33 41.28 13.08
N PHE A 28 -6.13 41.80 13.28
CA PHE A 28 -5.80 42.64 14.43
C PHE A 28 -5.11 43.93 13.96
N ASN A 29 -5.35 45.03 14.68
CA ASN A 29 -4.67 46.31 14.45
C ASN A 29 -4.04 46.78 15.78
N ARG A 30 -2.87 47.45 15.72
CA ARG A 30 -2.13 47.92 16.91
C ARG A 30 -2.92 48.88 17.82
N TYR A 31 -4.02 49.44 17.33
CA TYR A 31 -4.84 50.42 18.04
C TYR A 31 -6.16 49.86 18.57
N TYR A 32 -6.59 48.68 18.14
CA TYR A 32 -7.88 48.07 18.52
C TYR A 32 -7.78 46.55 18.58
N THR A 33 -8.04 45.99 19.78
CA THR A 33 -8.03 44.53 20.03
C THR A 33 -9.46 43.99 19.93
N TYR A 34 -10.00 43.84 18.72
CA TYR A 34 -11.26 43.12 18.53
C TYR A 34 -10.99 41.61 18.57
N LYS A 35 -10.94 41.04 19.78
CA LYS A 35 -10.78 39.59 19.98
C LYS A 35 -11.98 38.77 19.50
N ASP A 36 -13.13 39.41 19.25
CA ASP A 36 -14.41 38.72 19.03
C ASP A 36 -14.92 38.80 17.59
N GLN A 37 -14.17 39.38 16.64
CA GLN A 37 -14.51 39.37 15.21
C GLN A 37 -13.68 38.32 14.47
N ILE A 38 -14.16 37.09 14.50
CA ILE A 38 -13.70 36.00 13.64
C ILE A 38 -14.65 35.85 12.44
N SER A 39 -14.13 35.45 11.28
CA SER A 39 -14.97 35.04 10.16
C SER A 39 -15.75 33.76 10.50
N GLU A 40 -16.74 33.42 9.68
CA GLU A 40 -17.35 32.09 9.73
C GLU A 40 -16.28 31.00 9.55
N PHE A 41 -16.51 29.87 10.22
CA PHE A 41 -15.68 28.69 10.05
C PHE A 41 -15.92 28.08 8.68
N LYS A 42 -14.84 27.71 8.00
CA LYS A 42 -14.88 26.94 6.77
C LYS A 42 -14.13 25.63 6.97
N SER A 43 -14.82 24.52 6.76
CA SER A 43 -14.20 23.21 6.81
C SER A 43 -13.34 22.99 5.56
N LEU A 44 -12.09 22.62 5.79
CA LEU A 44 -11.08 22.26 4.79
C LEU A 44 -10.63 20.84 5.07
N LYS A 45 -10.76 19.97 4.06
CA LYS A 45 -10.26 18.60 4.11
C LYS A 45 -8.95 18.54 3.35
N THR A 46 -7.85 18.27 4.06
CA THR A 46 -6.57 17.95 3.41
C THR A 46 -6.68 16.62 2.66
N GLY A 47 -6.09 16.52 1.47
CA GLY A 47 -6.25 15.37 0.56
C GLY A 47 -5.89 14.01 1.17
N TYR A 48 -6.33 12.94 0.50
CA TYR A 48 -6.10 11.54 0.90
C TYR A 48 -4.62 11.27 1.24
N GLY A 49 -4.41 10.69 2.41
CA GLY A 49 -3.09 10.42 2.96
C GLY A 49 -2.46 9.19 2.34
N TYR A 50 -1.25 8.85 2.81
CA TYR A 50 -0.58 7.63 2.41
C TYR A 50 -1.21 6.45 3.12
N PRO A 51 -1.62 5.37 2.42
CA PRO A 51 -1.94 4.13 3.11
C PRO A 51 -0.73 3.68 3.94
N THR A 52 -0.97 3.03 5.06
CA THR A 52 0.09 2.32 5.81
C THR A 52 0.49 1.04 5.06
N SER A 53 1.55 0.36 5.52
CA SER A 53 2.04 -0.85 4.87
C SER A 53 0.99 -1.98 4.93
N PRO A 54 0.78 -2.76 3.85
CA PRO A 54 -0.03 -3.97 3.89
C PRO A 54 0.43 -4.93 4.99
N LEU A 55 -0.52 -5.58 5.65
CA LEU A 55 -0.26 -6.41 6.82
C LEU A 55 -0.18 -7.89 6.47
N ASN A 56 0.65 -8.64 7.20
CA ASN A 56 0.78 -10.10 7.11
C ASN A 56 0.81 -10.66 5.68
N PRO A 57 1.75 -10.19 4.83
CA PRO A 57 1.93 -10.73 3.50
C PRO A 57 2.47 -12.15 3.61
N ALA A 58 1.99 -13.06 2.77
CA ALA A 58 2.66 -14.33 2.58
C ALA A 58 2.38 -14.95 1.20
N ALA A 59 3.21 -15.94 0.88
CA ALA A 59 3.38 -16.46 -0.47
C ALA A 59 3.36 -17.99 -0.47
N PHE A 60 2.56 -18.57 -1.36
CA PHE A 60 2.44 -20.01 -1.52
C PHE A 60 2.71 -20.42 -2.96
N ALA A 61 3.68 -21.30 -3.19
CA ALA A 61 3.85 -21.93 -4.49
C ALA A 61 2.69 -22.89 -4.77
N LEU A 62 2.01 -22.71 -5.90
CA LEU A 62 0.91 -23.58 -6.34
C LEU A 62 1.37 -24.56 -7.42
N SER A 63 2.33 -24.13 -8.25
CA SER A 63 2.91 -24.90 -9.33
C SER A 63 4.39 -24.52 -9.48
N PRO A 64 5.13 -25.16 -10.40
CA PRO A 64 6.54 -24.82 -10.63
C PRO A 64 6.74 -23.38 -11.11
N ASP A 65 5.72 -22.77 -11.71
CA ASP A 65 5.77 -21.46 -12.35
C ASP A 65 4.79 -20.44 -11.76
N THR A 66 3.96 -20.84 -10.77
CA THR A 66 2.95 -19.96 -10.18
C THR A 66 2.99 -19.92 -8.66
N VAL A 67 2.80 -18.71 -8.14
CA VAL A 67 2.73 -18.40 -6.72
C VAL A 67 1.45 -17.62 -6.45
N LEU A 68 0.76 -17.97 -5.37
CA LEU A 68 -0.34 -17.21 -4.79
C LEU A 68 0.20 -16.32 -3.68
N LEU A 69 -0.01 -15.02 -3.81
CA LEU A 69 0.23 -14.05 -2.74
C LEU A 69 -1.08 -13.72 -2.05
N TYR A 70 -1.00 -13.60 -0.73
CA TYR A 70 -2.10 -13.10 0.10
C TYR A 70 -1.57 -12.05 1.08
N TRP A 71 -2.40 -11.06 1.38
CA TRP A 71 -2.09 -10.02 2.39
C TRP A 71 -3.37 -9.45 2.98
N LYS A 72 -3.27 -8.86 4.16
CA LYS A 72 -4.35 -8.08 4.78
C LYS A 72 -4.22 -6.60 4.40
N LEU A 73 -5.34 -5.91 4.48
CA LEU A 73 -5.38 -4.47 4.24
C LEU A 73 -4.44 -3.71 5.20
N PRO A 74 -3.94 -2.53 4.78
CA PRO A 74 -3.26 -1.59 5.68
C PRO A 74 -4.05 -1.28 6.95
N SER A 75 -3.36 -1.02 8.06
CA SER A 75 -4.00 -0.61 9.32
C SER A 75 -4.78 0.71 9.19
N SER A 76 -4.23 1.65 8.44
CA SER A 76 -4.85 2.90 8.01
C SER A 76 -4.76 2.97 6.50
N LEU A 77 -5.90 2.98 5.80
CA LEU A 77 -5.94 3.03 4.32
C LEU A 77 -5.83 4.44 3.78
N ASN A 78 -6.32 5.43 4.54
CA ASN A 78 -6.14 6.84 4.20
C ASN A 78 -6.78 7.22 2.82
N ALA A 79 -7.74 6.39 2.36
CA ALA A 79 -8.61 6.61 1.20
C ALA A 79 -9.70 5.51 1.17
N PRO A 80 -10.76 5.67 0.35
CA PRO A 80 -11.68 4.59 0.04
C PRO A 80 -10.96 3.35 -0.51
N ARG A 81 -11.44 2.15 -0.15
CA ARG A 81 -10.81 0.87 -0.57
C ARG A 81 -10.63 0.74 -2.09
N ALA A 82 -11.60 1.22 -2.87
CA ALA A 82 -11.55 1.17 -4.33
C ALA A 82 -10.42 2.03 -4.94
N GLU A 83 -9.98 3.05 -4.20
CA GLU A 83 -8.95 4.02 -4.59
C GLU A 83 -7.53 3.56 -4.24
N ILE A 84 -7.40 2.57 -3.34
CA ILE A 84 -6.13 1.93 -3.01
C ILE A 84 -5.83 0.81 -4.00
N LYS A 85 -4.64 0.89 -4.58
CA LYS A 85 -4.08 -0.08 -5.52
C LYS A 85 -2.79 -0.65 -4.95
N TYR A 86 -2.39 -1.82 -5.44
CA TYR A 86 -1.23 -2.53 -4.94
C TYR A 86 -0.24 -2.78 -6.07
N ARG A 87 1.03 -2.48 -5.82
CA ARG A 87 2.15 -2.86 -6.69
C ARG A 87 2.90 -4.02 -6.03
N LEU A 88 3.17 -5.06 -6.82
CA LEU A 88 3.92 -6.22 -6.37
C LEU A 88 5.34 -6.14 -6.91
N THR A 89 6.30 -6.44 -6.04
CA THR A 89 7.72 -6.53 -6.41
C THR A 89 8.25 -7.89 -5.98
N GLN A 90 9.19 -8.42 -6.75
CA GLN A 90 9.84 -9.69 -6.47
C GLN A 90 11.36 -9.56 -6.49
N GLN A 91 12.03 -10.46 -5.80
CA GLN A 91 13.45 -10.70 -5.92
C GLN A 91 13.70 -12.20 -5.91
N SER A 92 14.52 -12.67 -6.85
CA SER A 92 15.04 -14.04 -6.88
C SER A 92 16.55 -14.02 -6.73
N SER A 93 17.18 -15.18 -6.56
CA SER A 93 18.64 -15.31 -6.51
C SER A 93 19.36 -14.77 -7.77
N SER A 94 18.66 -14.67 -8.90
CA SER A 94 19.20 -14.09 -10.14
C SER A 94 19.10 -12.56 -10.21
N LEU A 95 18.41 -11.91 -9.28
CA LEU A 95 18.17 -10.47 -9.27
C LEU A 95 18.82 -9.83 -8.03
N ALA A 96 19.76 -8.90 -8.27
CA ALA A 96 20.44 -8.19 -7.19
C ALA A 96 19.51 -7.21 -6.45
N THR A 97 18.50 -6.66 -7.13
CA THR A 97 17.54 -5.70 -6.59
C THR A 97 16.10 -6.16 -6.84
N PRO A 98 15.14 -5.83 -5.97
CA PRO A 98 13.72 -6.09 -6.22
C PRO A 98 13.23 -5.40 -7.51
N VAL A 99 12.37 -6.10 -8.25
CA VAL A 99 11.79 -5.62 -9.52
C VAL A 99 10.28 -5.80 -9.48
N SER A 100 9.52 -4.86 -10.05
CA SER A 100 8.08 -4.96 -10.22
C SER A 100 7.69 -6.21 -11.02
N ILE A 101 6.61 -6.87 -10.62
CA ILE A 101 6.06 -8.03 -11.31
C ILE A 101 4.56 -7.90 -11.52
N GLY A 102 4.12 -8.24 -12.73
CA GLY A 102 2.70 -8.32 -13.06
C GLY A 102 2.02 -9.50 -12.37
N ALA A 103 0.80 -9.28 -11.91
CA ALA A 103 -0.02 -10.31 -11.29
C ALA A 103 -1.46 -10.30 -11.80
N LYS A 104 -2.12 -11.43 -11.62
CA LYS A 104 -3.54 -11.62 -11.86
C LYS A 104 -4.29 -11.29 -10.58
N GLN A 105 -5.04 -10.20 -10.60
CA GLN A 105 -5.89 -9.80 -9.49
C GLN A 105 -7.00 -10.81 -9.23
N PHE A 106 -7.39 -10.95 -7.98
CA PHE A 106 -8.55 -11.75 -7.58
C PHE A 106 -9.77 -10.86 -7.43
N GLU A 107 -10.83 -11.13 -8.19
CA GLU A 107 -12.08 -10.39 -8.15
C GLU A 107 -13.27 -11.36 -8.28
N ASN A 108 -14.26 -11.20 -7.40
CA ASN A 108 -15.53 -11.95 -7.41
C ASN A 108 -15.35 -13.48 -7.50
N GLY A 109 -14.42 -14.04 -6.72
CA GLY A 109 -14.18 -15.48 -6.69
C GLY A 109 -13.31 -16.04 -7.83
N THR A 110 -12.80 -15.19 -8.73
CA THR A 110 -11.99 -15.62 -9.88
C THR A 110 -10.74 -14.76 -10.06
N PHE A 111 -9.68 -15.36 -10.59
CA PHE A 111 -8.48 -14.62 -10.97
C PHE A 111 -8.63 -14.06 -12.39
N SER A 112 -8.23 -12.82 -12.58
CA SER A 112 -8.17 -12.21 -13.92
C SER A 112 -7.30 -13.05 -14.88
N THR A 113 -7.68 -13.06 -16.16
CA THR A 113 -6.88 -13.70 -17.20
C THR A 113 -5.68 -12.85 -17.61
N THR A 114 -5.76 -11.53 -17.43
CA THR A 114 -4.71 -10.56 -17.78
C THR A 114 -3.75 -10.33 -16.62
N LEU A 115 -2.46 -10.18 -16.95
CA LEU A 115 -1.44 -9.72 -16.01
C LEU A 115 -1.46 -8.19 -15.95
N SER A 116 -1.41 -7.65 -14.74
CA SER A 116 -1.32 -6.20 -14.50
C SER A 116 -0.21 -5.91 -13.50
N ASP A 117 0.56 -4.86 -13.73
CA ASP A 117 1.58 -4.37 -12.79
C ASP A 117 0.98 -3.76 -11.51
N ILE A 118 -0.31 -3.40 -11.59
CA ILE A 118 -1.08 -2.80 -10.50
C ILE A 118 -2.34 -3.63 -10.28
N VAL A 119 -2.57 -4.03 -9.03
CA VAL A 119 -3.66 -4.91 -8.62
C VAL A 119 -4.66 -4.12 -7.77
N SER A 120 -5.96 -4.25 -8.06
CA SER A 120 -7.02 -3.85 -7.14
C SER A 120 -7.35 -4.95 -6.15
N CYS A 121 -7.75 -4.56 -4.94
CA CYS A 121 -8.28 -5.48 -3.96
C CYS A 121 -9.46 -4.84 -3.22
N ILE A 122 -10.60 -5.52 -3.24
CA ILE A 122 -11.84 -5.09 -2.57
C ILE A 122 -12.13 -5.99 -1.35
N GLU A 123 -11.68 -7.24 -1.40
CA GLU A 123 -11.86 -8.25 -0.35
C GLU A 123 -10.76 -8.17 0.72
N ASP A 124 -11.01 -8.72 1.91
CA ASP A 124 -10.00 -8.83 2.98
C ASP A 124 -10.06 -10.25 3.56
N PRO A 125 -9.04 -11.10 3.37
CA PRO A 125 -7.70 -10.80 2.83
C PRO A 125 -7.67 -10.64 1.30
N CYS A 126 -6.73 -9.80 0.84
CA CYS A 126 -6.39 -9.63 -0.57
C CYS A 126 -5.63 -10.83 -1.13
N GLN A 127 -5.84 -11.11 -2.41
CA GLN A 127 -5.18 -12.21 -3.11
C GLN A 127 -4.75 -11.80 -4.52
N ALA A 128 -3.59 -12.29 -4.95
CA ALA A 128 -3.13 -12.14 -6.33
C ALA A 128 -2.28 -13.34 -6.75
N LYS A 129 -2.43 -13.75 -8.01
CA LYS A 129 -1.66 -14.86 -8.58
C LYS A 129 -0.55 -14.34 -9.48
N ILE A 130 0.68 -14.75 -9.20
CA ILE A 130 1.86 -14.50 -10.01
C ILE A 130 2.13 -15.75 -10.87
N ALA A 131 2.46 -15.52 -12.13
CA ALA A 131 2.78 -16.58 -13.10
C ALA A 131 4.11 -16.30 -13.79
N ASN A 132 4.57 -17.25 -14.61
CA ASN A 132 5.82 -17.18 -15.39
C ASN A 132 7.08 -17.09 -14.51
N LEU A 133 7.04 -17.70 -13.31
CA LEU A 133 8.21 -17.83 -12.45
C LEU A 133 9.09 -19.01 -12.88
N ARG A 134 10.37 -18.97 -12.49
CA ARG A 134 11.28 -20.09 -12.72
C ARG A 134 10.97 -21.22 -11.72
N PRO A 135 10.90 -22.48 -12.16
CA PRO A 135 10.81 -23.64 -11.28
C PRO A 135 11.99 -23.78 -10.31
N SER A 136 11.72 -24.41 -9.17
CA SER A 136 12.70 -24.73 -8.12
C SER A 136 13.53 -23.54 -7.61
N ALA A 137 12.98 -22.32 -7.67
CA ALA A 137 13.69 -21.10 -7.32
C ALA A 137 13.08 -20.42 -6.10
N ASP A 138 13.95 -19.84 -5.27
CA ASP A 138 13.55 -19.04 -4.11
C ASP A 138 13.19 -17.62 -4.55
N TYR A 139 12.04 -17.15 -4.08
CA TYR A 139 11.52 -15.82 -4.34
C TYR A 139 11.16 -15.11 -3.04
N LYS A 140 11.45 -13.82 -3.02
CA LYS A 140 10.97 -12.85 -2.03
C LYS A 140 10.01 -11.89 -2.71
N PHE A 141 8.93 -11.53 -2.02
CA PHE A 141 7.90 -10.63 -2.52
C PHE A 141 7.61 -9.51 -1.52
N TRP A 142 7.34 -8.32 -2.05
CA TRP A 142 6.83 -7.18 -1.27
C TRP A 142 5.61 -6.58 -1.96
N ILE A 143 4.66 -6.14 -1.15
CA ILE A 143 3.44 -5.50 -1.60
C ILE A 143 3.47 -4.04 -1.17
N THR A 144 3.28 -3.13 -2.12
CA THR A 144 3.23 -1.70 -1.87
C THR A 144 1.80 -1.20 -2.03
N ALA A 145 1.23 -0.57 -1.01
CA ALA A 145 -0.06 0.11 -1.12
C ALA A 145 0.12 1.52 -1.70
N ILE A 146 -0.65 1.85 -2.73
CA ILE A 146 -0.52 3.10 -3.49
C ILE A 146 -1.93 3.66 -3.77
N HIS A 147 -2.13 4.95 -3.53
CA HIS A 147 -3.36 5.62 -3.93
C HIS A 147 -3.42 5.87 -5.45
N PHE A 148 -4.58 5.72 -6.10
CA PHE A 148 -4.70 5.77 -7.56
C PHE A 148 -4.16 7.06 -8.21
N THR A 149 -4.28 8.21 -7.54
CA THR A 149 -3.76 9.50 -8.06
C THR A 149 -2.24 9.51 -8.20
N ARG A 150 -1.54 8.57 -7.54
CA ARG A 150 -0.08 8.48 -7.50
C ARG A 150 0.50 7.40 -8.38
N LEU A 151 -0.32 6.66 -9.13
CA LEU A 151 0.18 5.62 -10.04
C LEU A 151 1.18 6.17 -11.07
N GLN A 152 1.07 7.46 -11.42
CA GLN A 152 1.96 8.16 -12.36
C GLN A 152 2.99 9.06 -11.67
N ALA A 153 2.97 9.17 -10.34
CA ALA A 153 3.90 10.02 -9.62
C ALA A 153 5.32 9.42 -9.72
N THR A 154 6.26 10.23 -10.21
CA THR A 154 7.66 9.84 -10.43
C THR A 154 8.49 9.81 -9.15
N PHE A 155 7.95 10.34 -8.05
CA PHE A 155 8.64 10.50 -6.77
C PHE A 155 8.14 9.47 -5.75
N ALA A 156 9.03 8.52 -5.45
CA ALA A 156 8.86 7.41 -4.51
C ALA A 156 9.11 7.84 -3.05
N GLU A 157 8.59 8.99 -2.64
CA GLU A 157 8.66 9.38 -1.23
C GLU A 157 7.45 8.80 -0.48
N ASP A 158 7.80 7.83 0.39
CA ASP A 158 6.95 7.20 1.41
C ASP A 158 5.95 6.16 0.90
N ASP A 159 6.38 5.31 -0.04
CA ASP A 159 5.60 4.16 -0.48
C ASP A 159 5.49 3.13 0.65
N ALA A 160 4.27 2.72 0.96
CA ALA A 160 3.99 1.86 2.10
C ALA A 160 4.19 0.39 1.73
N VAL A 161 5.45 -0.05 1.85
CA VAL A 161 5.89 -1.41 1.51
C VAL A 161 5.67 -2.36 2.69
N SER A 162 5.13 -3.54 2.41
CA SER A 162 4.93 -4.62 3.38
C SER A 162 6.25 -5.23 3.85
N MET A 163 6.19 -6.06 4.89
CA MET A 163 7.28 -7.01 5.18
C MET A 163 7.50 -8.01 4.04
N GLU A 164 8.65 -8.70 4.03
CA GLU A 164 8.96 -9.68 2.98
C GLU A 164 8.15 -10.97 3.13
N ALA A 165 7.58 -11.44 2.01
CA ALA A 165 6.97 -12.76 1.90
C ALA A 165 7.89 -13.68 1.09
N VAL A 166 8.28 -14.82 1.64
CA VAL A 166 9.25 -15.73 1.01
C VAL A 166 8.57 -17.04 0.62
N THR A 167 8.89 -17.55 -0.56
CA THR A 167 8.44 -18.87 -1.00
C THR A 167 9.41 -19.47 -2.02
N ARG A 168 9.37 -20.79 -2.17
CA ARG A 168 10.12 -21.51 -3.18
C ARG A 168 9.15 -22.15 -4.16
N THR A 169 9.31 -21.90 -5.45
CA THR A 169 8.48 -22.54 -6.48
C THR A 169 8.70 -24.05 -6.52
N MET A 170 7.65 -24.79 -6.92
CA MET A 170 7.73 -26.25 -6.95
C MET A 170 8.72 -26.75 -8.02
N ASP A 171 9.15 -28.00 -7.87
CA ASP A 171 9.96 -28.68 -8.89
C ASP A 171 9.08 -29.07 -10.10
N ILE A 172 9.70 -29.20 -11.27
CA ILE A 172 9.01 -29.65 -12.47
C ILE A 172 8.61 -31.13 -12.28
N PRO A 173 7.33 -31.50 -12.45
CA PRO A 173 6.91 -32.89 -12.38
C PRO A 173 7.78 -33.78 -13.30
N GLY A 174 8.30 -34.89 -12.75
CA GLY A 174 9.16 -35.81 -13.49
C GLY A 174 10.68 -35.53 -13.38
N THR A 175 11.10 -34.49 -12.65
CA THR A 175 12.51 -34.33 -12.27
C THR A 175 12.76 -35.01 -10.92
N LEU A 176 13.56 -36.08 -10.93
CA LEU A 176 14.00 -36.75 -9.70
C LEU A 176 15.09 -35.92 -9.03
N ARG A 177 14.90 -35.57 -7.76
CA ARG A 177 16.01 -35.15 -6.89
C ARG A 177 16.79 -36.39 -6.47
N LEU A 178 18.13 -36.35 -6.63
CA LEU A 178 18.99 -37.43 -6.14
C LEU A 178 19.04 -37.52 -4.60
N ASP A 179 18.50 -36.52 -3.90
CA ASP A 179 18.71 -36.35 -2.46
C ASP A 179 17.87 -37.28 -1.57
N ASN A 180 16.99 -38.13 -2.14
CA ASN A 180 16.12 -39.04 -1.38
C ASN A 180 16.23 -40.52 -1.79
N VAL A 181 17.38 -40.94 -2.35
CA VAL A 181 17.68 -42.37 -2.56
C VAL A 181 18.54 -42.86 -1.40
N THR A 182 17.90 -43.42 -0.37
CA THR A 182 18.53 -44.27 0.65
C THR A 182 17.80 -45.60 0.73
#